data_AF-A0A7M5X022-F1
#
_entry.id   AF-A0A7M5X022-F1
#
_cell.length_a   1.000
_cell.length_b   1.000
_cell.length_c   1.000
_cell.angle_alpha   90.00
_cell.angle_beta   90.00
_cell.angle_gamma   90.00
#
_symmetry.space_group_name_H-M   'P 1'
#
loop_
_entity.id
_entity.type
_entity.pdbx_description
1 polymer ?
#
loop_
_entity_poly.entity_id
_entity_poly.type
_entity_poly.pdbx_seq_one_letter_code
_entity_poly.pdbx_strand_id
1 'polypeptide(L)'
;MRRISRSMSISLQLTRHSVMTVYHLVKNAGNEARQKLLSMPLISVLFNLLSCFDEPFKFELGLPISSIIMKSSQSLHQDECGSMSGAHLTHTSSPQSMILSTNKMSISNQNWFFESVKANQFVSTSLYEETDEKVDGWYFEVVIHTKGIMQIGWANEECHFNARKGIGVGDTSNSCGFDGTRCKVWSGPSVDVAMENDYGLDLGRLVTY
;
A
#
# COMPACT_ATOMS: atom_id res chain seq x y z
N MET A 1 8.02 15.42 -33.59
CA MET A 1 8.28 14.43 -32.51
C MET A 1 7.78 14.82 -31.12
N ARG A 2 8.00 16.05 -30.59
CA ARG A 2 7.58 16.43 -29.22
C ARG A 2 6.06 16.40 -28.93
N ARG A 3 5.18 16.64 -29.91
CA ARG A 3 3.71 16.60 -29.73
C ARG A 3 3.15 15.19 -29.50
N ILE A 4 3.74 14.18 -30.15
CA ILE A 4 3.28 12.78 -30.06
C ILE A 4 3.62 12.20 -28.69
N SER A 5 4.82 12.47 -28.16
CA SER A 5 5.21 12.05 -26.81
C SER A 5 4.32 12.67 -25.72
N ARG A 6 3.91 13.94 -25.88
CA ARG A 6 3.02 14.62 -24.93
C ARG A 6 1.57 14.10 -25.02
N SER A 7 1.09 13.77 -26.22
CA SER A 7 -0.23 13.15 -26.44
C SER A 7 -0.31 11.74 -25.87
N MET A 8 0.72 10.90 -26.08
CA MET A 8 0.80 9.56 -25.46
C MET A 8 0.83 9.66 -23.93
N SER A 9 1.55 10.63 -23.38
CA SER A 9 1.58 10.88 -21.93
C SER A 9 0.20 11.24 -21.37
N ILE A 10 -0.60 12.07 -22.06
CA ILE A 10 -1.95 12.44 -21.63
C ILE A 10 -2.89 11.22 -21.69
N SER A 11 -2.85 10.45 -22.77
CA SER A 11 -3.67 9.23 -22.91
C SER A 11 -3.39 8.26 -21.77
N LEU A 12 -2.11 8.05 -21.45
CA LEU A 12 -1.68 7.18 -20.36
C LEU A 12 -2.24 7.62 -19.01
N GLN A 13 -2.14 8.93 -18.73
CA GLN A 13 -2.67 9.51 -17.49
C GLN A 13 -4.19 9.40 -17.42
N LEU A 14 -4.91 9.66 -18.52
CA LEU A 14 -6.36 9.52 -18.57
C LEU A 14 -6.77 8.07 -18.31
N THR A 15 -6.14 7.10 -18.98
CA THR A 15 -6.39 5.67 -18.75
C THR A 15 -6.18 5.32 -17.28
N ARG A 16 -5.07 5.77 -16.68
CA ARG A 16 -4.80 5.51 -15.26
C ARG A 16 -5.90 6.05 -14.36
N HIS A 17 -6.32 7.30 -14.55
CA HIS A 17 -7.39 7.90 -13.77
C HIS A 17 -8.71 7.14 -13.96
N SER A 18 -9.06 6.75 -15.20
CA SER A 18 -10.26 5.96 -15.45
C SER A 18 -10.26 4.63 -14.72
N VAL A 19 -9.14 3.89 -14.74
CA VAL A 19 -9.01 2.61 -14.00
C VAL A 19 -9.13 2.82 -12.49
N MET A 20 -8.49 3.85 -11.95
CA MET A 20 -8.57 4.19 -10.52
C MET A 20 -9.98 4.58 -10.10
N THR A 21 -10.69 5.37 -10.91
CA THR A 21 -12.10 5.72 -10.66
C THR A 21 -12.97 4.47 -10.60
N VAL A 22 -12.82 3.55 -11.57
CA VAL A 22 -13.54 2.27 -11.56
C VAL A 22 -13.21 1.45 -10.31
N TYR A 23 -11.93 1.38 -9.93
CA TYR A 23 -11.51 0.70 -8.70
C TYR A 23 -12.23 1.26 -7.47
N HIS A 24 -12.25 2.58 -7.29
CA HIS A 24 -12.89 3.22 -6.14
C HIS A 24 -14.41 3.04 -6.15
N LEU A 25 -15.05 3.09 -7.32
CA LEU A 25 -16.47 2.77 -7.46
C LEU A 25 -16.75 1.33 -7.01
N VAL A 26 -15.99 0.35 -7.49
CA VAL A 26 -16.13 -1.07 -7.09
C VAL A 26 -15.84 -1.28 -5.60
N LYS A 27 -14.82 -0.59 -5.05
CA LYS A 27 -14.42 -0.65 -3.63
C LYS A 27 -15.55 -0.17 -2.71
N ASN A 28 -16.22 0.92 -3.07
CA ASN A 28 -17.19 1.60 -2.21
C ASN A 28 -18.66 1.29 -2.55
N ALA A 29 -18.94 0.71 -3.72
CA ALA A 29 -20.29 0.33 -4.11
C ALA A 29 -20.83 -0.81 -3.22
N GLY A 30 -22.14 -0.73 -2.91
CA GLY A 30 -22.89 -1.84 -2.33
C GLY A 30 -22.96 -3.04 -3.30
N ASN A 31 -23.29 -4.22 -2.77
CA ASN A 31 -23.22 -5.49 -3.53
C ASN A 31 -24.00 -5.46 -4.85
N GLU A 32 -25.23 -4.92 -4.87
CA GLU A 32 -26.05 -4.85 -6.08
C GLU A 32 -25.46 -3.91 -7.15
N ALA A 33 -25.05 -2.71 -6.74
CA ALA A 33 -24.39 -1.75 -7.64
C ALA A 33 -23.05 -2.29 -8.15
N ARG A 34 -22.32 -3.03 -7.31
CA ARG A 34 -21.09 -3.72 -7.69
C ARG A 34 -21.38 -4.79 -8.75
N GLN A 35 -22.36 -5.66 -8.55
CA GLN A 35 -22.74 -6.67 -9.54
C GLN A 35 -23.15 -6.05 -10.88
N LYS A 36 -23.91 -4.94 -10.86
CA LYS A 36 -24.28 -4.19 -12.08
C LYS A 36 -23.08 -3.58 -12.80
N LEU A 37 -22.12 -3.01 -12.07
CA LEU A 37 -20.88 -2.47 -12.66
C LEU A 37 -20.02 -3.58 -13.27
N LEU A 38 -20.02 -4.76 -12.64
CA LEU A 38 -19.20 -5.89 -13.03
C LEU A 38 -19.82 -6.77 -14.13
N SER A 39 -21.14 -6.72 -14.31
CA SER A 39 -21.84 -7.40 -15.41
C SER A 39 -21.66 -6.71 -16.76
N MET A 40 -21.18 -5.46 -16.76
CA MET A 40 -20.75 -4.76 -17.97
C MET A 40 -19.52 -5.47 -18.57
N PRO A 41 -19.22 -5.32 -19.87
CA PRO A 41 -18.00 -5.84 -20.51
C PRO A 41 -16.69 -5.21 -19.97
N LEU A 42 -16.77 -4.49 -18.86
CA LEU A 42 -15.71 -3.75 -18.19
C LEU A 42 -14.54 -4.66 -17.79
N ILE A 43 -14.81 -5.86 -17.25
CA ILE A 43 -13.75 -6.81 -16.86
C ILE A 43 -12.93 -7.23 -18.09
N SER A 44 -13.59 -7.58 -19.18
CA SER A 44 -12.94 -7.97 -20.43
C SER A 44 -12.14 -6.81 -21.02
N VAL A 45 -12.66 -5.58 -20.97
CA VAL A 45 -11.93 -4.38 -21.43
C VAL A 45 -10.70 -4.13 -20.56
N LEU A 46 -10.82 -4.20 -19.23
CA LEU A 46 -9.70 -4.00 -18.31
C LEU A 46 -8.60 -5.06 -18.48
N PHE A 47 -8.98 -6.32 -18.72
CA PHE A 47 -8.03 -7.40 -18.99
C PHE A 47 -7.31 -7.24 -20.33
N ASN A 48 -8.04 -6.86 -21.39
CA ASN A 48 -7.42 -6.56 -22.68
C ASN A 48 -6.50 -5.33 -22.59
N LEU A 49 -6.88 -4.31 -21.81
CA LEU A 49 -6.04 -3.15 -21.54
C LEU A 49 -4.69 -3.56 -20.94
N LEU A 50 -4.66 -4.44 -19.93
CA LEU A 50 -3.40 -4.97 -19.39
C LEU A 50 -2.53 -5.61 -20.46
N SER A 51 -3.12 -6.32 -21.42
CA SER A 51 -2.38 -7.00 -22.49
C SER A 51 -1.76 -6.03 -23.52
N CYS A 52 -2.31 -4.83 -23.65
CA CYS A 52 -1.89 -3.83 -24.63
C CYS A 52 -0.80 -2.87 -24.15
N PHE A 53 -0.50 -2.83 -22.84
CA PHE A 53 0.44 -1.86 -22.27
C PHE A 53 1.86 -2.41 -22.10
N ASP A 54 2.83 -1.49 -22.00
CA ASP A 54 4.21 -1.83 -21.66
C ASP A 54 4.34 -2.26 -20.19
N GLU A 55 5.44 -2.95 -19.86
CA GLU A 55 5.69 -3.46 -18.51
C GLU A 55 5.63 -2.38 -17.41
N PRO A 56 6.20 -1.16 -17.60
CA PRO A 56 6.11 -0.11 -16.59
C PRO A 56 4.67 0.32 -16.31
N PHE A 57 3.81 0.44 -17.33
CA PHE A 57 2.44 0.87 -17.11
C PHE A 57 1.53 -0.25 -16.61
N LYS A 58 1.79 -1.50 -17.01
CA LYS A 58 1.19 -2.68 -16.38
C LYS A 58 1.48 -2.70 -14.88
N PHE A 59 2.69 -2.29 -14.48
CA PHE A 59 3.05 -2.20 -13.07
C PHE A 59 2.15 -1.20 -12.31
N GLU A 60 1.91 -0.02 -12.87
CA GLU A 60 1.06 1.02 -12.25
C GLU A 60 -0.42 0.61 -12.15
N LEU A 61 -0.94 -0.11 -13.14
CA LEU A 61 -2.36 -0.49 -13.19
C LEU A 61 -2.68 -1.89 -12.71
N GLY A 62 -1.68 -2.77 -12.65
CA GLY A 62 -1.83 -4.20 -12.41
C GLY A 62 -2.52 -4.48 -11.10
N LEU A 63 -2.14 -3.76 -10.05
CA LEU A 63 -2.74 -3.90 -8.73
C LEU A 63 -4.23 -3.47 -8.71
N PRO A 64 -4.63 -2.25 -9.11
CA PRO A 64 -6.04 -1.87 -9.19
C PRO A 64 -6.89 -2.81 -10.05
N ILE A 65 -6.38 -3.21 -11.23
CA ILE A 65 -7.11 -4.11 -12.14
C ILE A 65 -7.27 -5.50 -11.51
N SER A 66 -6.21 -6.07 -10.95
CA SER A 66 -6.26 -7.38 -10.27
C SER A 66 -7.24 -7.33 -9.09
N SER A 67 -7.24 -6.24 -8.32
CA SER A 67 -8.19 -6.05 -7.22
C SER A 67 -9.63 -5.92 -7.71
N ILE A 68 -9.89 -5.26 -8.84
CA ILE A 68 -11.22 -5.23 -9.47
C ILE A 68 -11.64 -6.65 -9.89
N ILE A 69 -10.79 -7.37 -10.61
CA ILE A 69 -11.08 -8.72 -11.12
C ILE A 69 -11.35 -9.69 -9.96
N MET A 70 -10.49 -9.73 -8.94
CA MET A 70 -10.67 -10.64 -7.81
C MET A 70 -11.91 -10.30 -6.97
N LYS A 71 -12.19 -9.01 -6.70
CA LYS A 71 -13.44 -8.62 -6.02
C LYS A 71 -14.67 -9.04 -6.80
N SER A 72 -14.55 -9.10 -8.14
CA SER A 72 -15.61 -9.61 -9.00
C SER A 72 -15.81 -11.11 -8.83
N SER A 73 -14.72 -11.87 -8.80
CA SER A 73 -14.75 -13.32 -8.56
C SER A 73 -15.32 -13.66 -7.18
N GLN A 74 -14.99 -12.89 -6.15
CA GLN A 74 -15.51 -13.10 -4.78
C GLN A 74 -17.03 -12.87 -4.69
N SER A 75 -17.59 -11.95 -5.48
CA SER A 75 -19.05 -11.76 -5.52
C SER A 75 -19.80 -12.95 -6.14
N LEU A 76 -19.12 -13.83 -6.87
CA LEU A 76 -19.68 -15.05 -7.46
C LEU A 76 -19.56 -16.28 -6.53
N HIS A 77 -18.66 -16.21 -5.54
CA HIS A 77 -18.36 -17.30 -4.59
C HIS A 77 -18.52 -16.82 -3.15
N GLN A 78 -19.75 -16.47 -2.74
CA GLN A 78 -20.01 -15.96 -1.38
C GLN A 78 -19.83 -16.98 -0.25
N ASP A 79 -19.61 -18.27 -0.54
CA ASP A 79 -19.70 -19.33 0.50
C ASP A 79 -18.38 -19.92 1.00
N GLU A 80 -17.19 -19.58 0.46
CA GLU A 80 -15.94 -20.21 0.92
C GLU A 80 -14.74 -19.23 0.95
N CYS A 81 -14.82 -18.16 1.74
CA CYS A 81 -13.61 -17.43 2.13
C CYS A 81 -13.16 -17.92 3.51
N GLY A 82 -12.42 -19.02 3.52
CA GLY A 82 -11.69 -19.49 4.70
C GLY A 82 -10.82 -18.37 5.26
N SER A 83 -10.67 -18.34 6.59
CA SER A 83 -9.77 -17.43 7.30
C SER A 83 -8.42 -17.37 6.56
N MET A 84 -8.02 -16.18 6.11
CA MET A 84 -6.72 -15.98 5.47
C MET A 84 -5.62 -16.34 6.49
N SER A 85 -5.02 -17.52 6.32
CA SER A 85 -3.93 -17.98 7.17
C SER A 85 -2.64 -17.26 6.77
N GLY A 86 -2.03 -16.53 7.70
CA GLY A 86 -0.72 -15.87 7.50
C GLY A 86 -0.68 -14.37 7.78
N ALA A 87 0.55 -13.83 7.80
CA ALA A 87 0.83 -12.42 7.96
C ALA A 87 0.36 -11.63 6.73
N HIS A 88 -0.44 -10.59 6.94
CA HIS A 88 -1.03 -9.78 5.89
C HIS A 88 -1.25 -8.34 6.35
N LEU A 89 -1.35 -7.41 5.41
CA LEU A 89 -1.56 -5.99 5.70
C LEU A 89 -3.02 -5.69 6.08
N THR A 90 -3.20 -4.83 7.07
CA THR A 90 -4.49 -4.37 7.58
C THR A 90 -4.61 -2.87 7.48
N HIS A 91 -5.85 -2.41 7.25
CA HIS A 91 -6.17 -0.99 7.29
C HIS A 91 -6.13 -0.49 8.73
N THR A 92 -5.42 0.61 8.96
CA THR A 92 -5.21 1.16 10.31
C THR A 92 -6.32 2.12 10.74
N SER A 93 -7.05 2.73 9.79
CA SER A 93 -8.25 3.54 10.05
C SER A 93 -8.95 3.96 8.75
N SER A 94 -10.21 4.37 8.84
CA SER A 94 -11.05 4.81 7.72
C SER A 94 -11.15 6.35 7.65
N PRO A 95 -11.26 6.98 6.45
CA PRO A 95 -11.20 6.40 5.12
C PRO A 95 -9.81 6.53 4.48
N GLN A 96 -9.27 5.40 4.04
CA GLN A 96 -8.04 5.32 3.23
C GLN A 96 -8.37 5.13 1.75
N SER A 97 -7.81 5.99 0.89
CA SER A 97 -7.89 5.87 -0.57
C SER A 97 -6.80 4.96 -1.14
N MET A 98 -5.84 4.49 -0.34
CA MET A 98 -4.86 3.53 -0.84
C MET A 98 -5.49 2.22 -1.32
N ILE A 99 -4.77 1.59 -2.25
CA ILE A 99 -5.15 0.32 -2.86
C ILE A 99 -4.35 -0.80 -2.21
N LEU A 100 -5.06 -1.69 -1.53
CA LEU A 100 -4.52 -2.95 -1.08
C LEU A 100 -4.87 -4.05 -2.10
N SER A 101 -3.94 -4.96 -2.35
CA SER A 101 -4.21 -6.18 -3.11
C SER A 101 -5.24 -7.03 -2.38
N THR A 102 -5.96 -7.86 -3.12
CA THR A 102 -6.92 -8.79 -2.52
C THR A 102 -6.26 -9.83 -1.61
N ASN A 103 -5.03 -10.26 -1.92
CA ASN A 103 -4.24 -11.12 -1.03
C ASN A 103 -3.58 -10.37 0.13
N LYS A 104 -3.78 -9.04 0.24
CA LYS A 104 -3.27 -8.18 1.30
C LYS A 104 -1.74 -8.19 1.49
N MET A 105 -0.99 -8.52 0.44
CA MET A 105 0.48 -8.57 0.43
C MET A 105 1.13 -7.40 -0.33
N SER A 106 0.35 -6.60 -1.04
CA SER A 106 0.86 -5.50 -1.86
C SER A 106 -0.01 -4.28 -1.71
N ILE A 107 0.64 -3.12 -1.78
CA ILE A 107 0.00 -1.84 -1.52
C ILE A 107 0.47 -0.77 -2.48
N SER A 108 -0.45 0.10 -2.88
CA SER A 108 -0.15 1.28 -3.68
C SER A 108 -0.92 2.48 -3.16
N ASN A 109 -0.20 3.58 -2.95
CA ASN A 109 -0.77 4.89 -2.67
C ASN A 109 -0.47 5.82 -3.86
N GLN A 110 -1.52 6.39 -4.44
CA GLN A 110 -1.44 7.34 -5.56
C GLN A 110 -1.81 8.77 -5.14
N ASN A 111 -2.10 8.97 -3.86
CA ASN A 111 -2.43 10.28 -3.31
C ASN A 111 -1.15 11.06 -3.01
N TRP A 112 -1.30 12.37 -2.88
CA TRP A 112 -0.21 13.28 -2.48
C TRP A 112 0.07 13.24 -0.97
N PHE A 113 -0.80 12.64 -0.17
CA PHE A 113 -0.66 12.48 1.27
C PHE A 113 -0.21 11.07 1.65
N PHE A 114 0.39 10.93 2.83
CA PHE A 114 1.01 9.69 3.29
C PHE A 114 0.02 8.78 4.02
N GLU A 115 -0.44 7.73 3.36
CA GLU A 115 -1.25 6.69 4.00
C GLU A 115 -0.35 5.58 4.56
N SER A 116 -0.76 4.99 5.67
CA SER A 116 0.00 3.95 6.38
C SER A 116 -0.87 2.71 6.63
N VAL A 117 -0.23 1.55 6.69
CA VAL A 117 -0.84 0.26 7.05
C VAL A 117 0.03 -0.46 8.08
N LYS A 118 -0.56 -1.39 8.83
CA LYS A 118 0.16 -2.32 9.71
C LYS A 118 -0.01 -3.75 9.19
N ALA A 119 0.86 -4.67 9.57
CA ALA A 119 0.56 -6.09 9.46
C ALA A 119 -0.48 -6.48 10.53
N ASN A 120 -1.22 -7.56 10.30
CA ASN A 120 -2.09 -8.17 11.31
C ASN A 120 -1.31 -8.87 12.43
N GLN A 121 -0.05 -9.22 12.18
CA GLN A 121 0.80 -9.92 13.13
C GLN A 121 1.65 -8.93 13.90
N PHE A 122 1.72 -9.13 15.22
CA PHE A 122 2.64 -8.43 16.11
C PHE A 122 3.71 -9.39 16.63
N VAL A 123 4.81 -8.82 17.10
CA VAL A 123 5.92 -9.54 17.73
C VAL A 123 6.11 -8.98 19.15
N SER A 124 6.35 -9.86 20.11
CA SER A 124 6.68 -9.49 21.49
C SER A 124 7.54 -10.59 22.10
N THR A 125 8.55 -10.21 22.88
CA THR A 125 9.37 -11.16 23.64
C THR A 125 8.53 -11.94 24.64
N SER A 126 7.48 -11.32 25.19
CA SER A 126 6.58 -11.95 26.17
C SER A 126 5.80 -13.14 25.61
N LEU A 127 5.65 -13.26 24.29
CA LEU A 127 5.00 -14.42 23.66
C LEU A 127 5.86 -15.70 23.71
N TYR A 128 7.14 -15.57 24.06
CA TYR A 128 8.13 -16.65 24.02
C TYR A 128 8.87 -16.83 25.36
N GLU A 129 8.36 -16.23 26.44
CA GLU A 129 8.95 -16.38 27.77
C GLU A 129 8.83 -17.81 28.33
N GLU A 130 7.82 -18.57 27.89
CA GLU A 130 7.58 -19.95 28.32
C GLU A 130 8.27 -21.01 27.45
N THR A 131 8.97 -20.62 26.38
CA THR A 131 9.68 -21.55 25.51
C THR A 131 11.14 -21.69 25.93
N ASP A 132 11.64 -22.93 26.03
CA ASP A 132 13.06 -23.21 26.30
C ASP A 132 14.01 -22.66 25.21
N GLU A 133 13.47 -22.32 24.04
CA GLU A 133 14.20 -21.66 22.95
C GLU A 133 14.16 -20.14 23.10
N LYS A 134 15.35 -19.54 23.20
CA LYS A 134 15.53 -18.09 23.15
C LYS A 134 15.34 -17.59 21.73
N VAL A 135 14.35 -16.72 21.52
CA VAL A 135 14.16 -16.03 20.22
C VAL A 135 15.20 -14.91 20.08
N ASP A 136 16.09 -15.04 19.09
CA ASP A 136 17.15 -14.05 18.82
C ASP A 136 16.66 -12.78 18.10
N GLY A 137 15.45 -12.82 17.54
CA GLY A 137 14.79 -11.66 16.95
C GLY A 137 13.79 -12.04 15.86
N TRP A 138 13.23 -11.01 15.22
CA TRP A 138 12.31 -11.14 14.09
C TRP A 138 12.82 -10.32 12.90
N TYR A 139 12.45 -10.76 11.70
CA TYR A 139 12.71 -10.02 10.48
C TYR A 139 11.49 -10.05 9.57
N PHE A 140 11.40 -9.06 8.70
CA PHE A 140 10.47 -9.03 7.58
C PHE A 140 11.18 -8.43 6.38
N GLU A 141 10.64 -8.70 5.19
CA GLU A 141 11.17 -8.16 3.94
C GLU A 141 10.06 -7.40 3.20
N VAL A 142 10.47 -6.38 2.44
CA VAL A 142 9.55 -5.60 1.60
C VAL A 142 10.16 -5.45 0.22
N VAL A 143 9.37 -5.79 -0.81
CA VAL A 143 9.75 -5.59 -2.20
C VAL A 143 9.26 -4.22 -2.66
N ILE A 144 10.19 -3.38 -3.08
CA ILE A 144 9.88 -2.05 -3.61
C ILE A 144 9.75 -2.11 -5.11
N HIS A 145 8.62 -1.58 -5.54
CA HIS A 145 8.07 -1.81 -6.85
C HIS A 145 8.11 -0.53 -7.72
N THR A 146 7.95 0.62 -7.08
CA THR A 146 8.03 1.93 -7.71
C THR A 146 9.01 2.81 -6.96
N LYS A 147 9.56 3.81 -7.67
CA LYS A 147 10.31 4.88 -7.05
C LYS A 147 9.35 5.82 -6.34
N GLY A 148 9.72 6.29 -5.15
CA GLY A 148 8.89 7.21 -4.39
C GLY A 148 9.41 7.40 -2.98
N ILE A 149 8.83 8.37 -2.27
CA ILE A 149 9.11 8.59 -0.85
C ILE A 149 8.19 7.67 -0.07
N MET A 150 8.78 6.74 0.68
CA MET A 150 8.08 5.76 1.51
C MET A 150 8.92 5.54 2.77
N GLN A 151 8.26 5.38 3.91
CA GLN A 151 8.88 4.96 5.17
C GLN A 151 8.40 3.55 5.51
N ILE A 152 9.33 2.69 5.92
CA ILE A 152 9.07 1.28 6.26
C ILE A 152 9.72 0.99 7.60
N GLY A 153 8.99 0.38 8.54
CA GLY A 153 9.56 0.02 9.82
C GLY A 153 8.55 -0.52 10.81
N TRP A 154 8.83 -0.30 12.08
CA TRP A 154 8.09 -0.88 13.20
C TRP A 154 7.27 0.19 13.92
N ALA A 155 6.14 -0.24 14.44
CA ALA A 155 5.25 0.61 15.25
C ALA A 155 4.59 -0.26 16.32
N ASN A 156 4.49 0.24 17.54
CA ASN A 156 3.71 -0.41 18.58
C ASN A 156 2.21 -0.09 18.43
N GLU A 157 1.39 -0.62 19.34
CA GLU A 157 -0.07 -0.41 19.31
C GLU A 157 -0.47 1.06 19.54
N GLU A 158 0.29 1.80 20.34
CA GLU A 158 0.05 3.20 20.68
C GLU A 158 0.41 4.17 19.54
N CYS A 159 1.03 3.67 18.46
CA CYS A 159 1.32 4.48 17.29
C CYS A 159 0.07 4.72 16.44
N HIS A 160 -0.34 5.99 16.36
CA HIS A 160 -1.51 6.44 15.61
C HIS A 160 -1.11 7.18 14.34
N PHE A 161 -1.55 6.68 13.18
CA PHE A 161 -1.27 7.31 11.89
C PHE A 161 -2.33 8.35 11.52
N ASN A 162 -1.90 9.43 10.87
CA ASN A 162 -2.78 10.47 10.36
C ASN A 162 -2.33 10.92 8.97
N ALA A 163 -3.00 10.40 7.95
CA ALA A 163 -2.63 10.66 6.57
C ALA A 163 -2.73 12.14 6.18
N ARG A 164 -3.74 12.87 6.68
CA ARG A 164 -3.94 14.30 6.36
C ARG A 164 -2.90 15.21 6.99
N LYS A 165 -2.39 14.82 8.17
CA LYS A 165 -1.28 15.51 8.84
C LYS A 165 0.09 15.00 8.37
N GLY A 166 0.13 13.97 7.53
CA GLY A 166 1.36 13.34 7.09
C GLY A 166 2.09 12.56 8.19
N ILE A 167 1.36 12.10 9.21
CA ILE A 167 1.92 11.31 10.33
C ILE A 167 1.86 9.83 9.97
N GLY A 168 3.01 9.23 9.72
CA GLY A 168 3.20 7.81 9.40
C GLY A 168 4.14 7.11 10.37
N VAL A 169 4.74 6.01 9.90
CA VAL A 169 5.72 5.22 10.66
C VAL A 169 7.05 5.98 10.75
N GLY A 170 7.58 6.09 11.96
CA GLY A 170 8.80 6.84 12.24
C GLY A 170 8.56 8.31 12.59
N ASP A 171 7.31 8.79 12.56
CA ASP A 171 6.98 10.18 12.91
C ASP A 171 6.49 10.34 14.36
N THR A 172 6.35 9.24 15.10
CA THR A 172 5.95 9.24 16.52
C THR A 172 6.98 8.49 17.36
N SER A 173 7.09 8.76 18.66
CA SER A 173 7.95 7.99 19.58
C SER A 173 7.61 6.51 19.69
N ASN A 174 6.43 6.14 19.23
CA ASN A 174 5.88 4.80 19.26
C ASN A 174 6.21 4.02 17.96
N SER A 175 7.10 4.55 17.13
CA SER A 175 7.47 3.98 15.84
C SER A 175 8.87 4.38 15.39
N CYS A 176 9.47 3.52 14.58
CA CYS A 176 10.69 3.86 13.82
C CYS A 176 10.51 3.45 12.36
N GLY A 177 11.01 4.25 11.44
CA GLY A 177 10.84 4.05 10.00
C GLY A 177 12.11 4.37 9.24
N PHE A 178 12.42 3.58 8.22
CA PHE A 178 13.49 3.85 7.28
C PHE A 178 12.93 4.41 5.97
N ASP A 179 13.50 5.51 5.50
CA ASP A 179 13.25 6.08 4.19
C ASP A 179 14.43 5.81 3.25
N GLY A 180 14.21 4.90 2.29
CA GLY A 180 15.24 4.51 1.32
C GLY A 180 15.59 5.61 0.31
N THR A 181 14.66 6.50 -0.04
CA THR A 181 14.91 7.58 -1.01
C THR A 181 15.79 8.66 -0.41
N ARG A 182 15.57 8.99 0.87
CA ARG A 182 16.37 9.97 1.61
C ARG A 182 17.59 9.35 2.31
N CYS A 183 17.67 8.02 2.39
CA CYS A 183 18.68 7.30 3.18
C CYS A 183 18.69 7.74 4.65
N LYS A 184 17.49 7.95 5.23
CA LYS A 184 17.30 8.46 6.59
C LYS A 184 16.52 7.45 7.45
N VAL A 185 16.90 7.35 8.72
CA VAL A 185 16.10 6.67 9.76
C VAL A 185 15.32 7.72 10.54
N TRP A 186 14.03 7.47 10.69
CA TRP A 186 13.05 8.33 11.33
C TRP A 186 12.60 7.68 12.64
N SER A 187 12.70 8.43 13.73
CA SER A 187 12.18 8.06 15.04
C SER A 187 11.70 9.35 15.70
N GLY A 188 10.46 9.72 15.40
CA GLY A 188 9.88 10.99 15.78
C GLY A 188 9.90 11.22 17.29
N PRO A 189 9.86 12.49 17.72
CA PRO A 189 9.91 12.85 19.13
C PRO A 189 8.69 12.31 19.90
N SER A 190 8.83 12.22 21.22
CA SER A 190 7.76 11.79 22.15
C SER A 190 6.64 12.78 22.35
N VAL A 191 6.72 13.95 21.74
CA VAL A 191 5.77 15.03 21.93
C VAL A 191 5.37 15.55 20.56
N ASP A 192 4.07 15.78 20.34
CA ASP A 192 3.47 16.47 19.19
C ASP A 192 3.91 17.96 19.09
N VAL A 193 5.18 18.26 19.38
CA VAL A 193 5.76 19.56 19.07
C VAL A 193 5.95 19.57 17.57
N ALA A 194 5.45 20.60 16.91
CA ALA A 194 5.75 20.89 15.51
C ALA A 194 7.26 21.19 15.37
N MET A 195 8.08 20.16 15.46
CA MET A 195 9.48 20.22 15.10
C MET A 195 9.54 20.29 13.58
N GLU A 196 10.53 21.01 13.06
CA GLU A 196 10.86 20.95 11.65
C GLU A 196 11.06 19.48 11.24
N ASN A 197 10.65 19.12 10.02
CA ASN A 197 10.68 17.75 9.50
C ASN A 197 12.12 17.23 9.20
N ASP A 198 13.11 17.63 10.01
CA ASP A 198 14.53 17.34 9.84
C ASP A 198 15.15 16.60 11.04
N TYR A 199 14.34 15.81 11.74
CA TYR A 199 14.79 14.94 12.83
C TYR A 199 15.28 13.56 12.34
N GLY A 200 15.21 13.28 11.04
CA GLY A 200 15.69 12.04 10.45
C GLY A 200 17.22 11.95 10.46
N LEU A 201 17.75 10.84 10.98
CA LEU A 201 19.18 10.56 11.04
C LEU A 201 19.71 10.10 9.68
N ASP A 202 20.69 10.80 9.13
CA ASP A 202 21.36 10.42 7.88
C ASP A 202 22.25 9.19 8.09
N LEU A 203 22.04 8.15 7.28
CA LEU A 203 22.89 6.95 7.27
C LEU A 203 24.07 7.04 6.28
N GLY A 204 24.22 8.18 5.59
CA GLY A 204 25.11 8.29 4.44
C GLY A 204 24.59 7.48 3.24
N ARG A 205 25.21 7.65 2.07
CA ARG A 205 24.88 6.82 0.90
C ARG A 205 25.34 5.39 1.20
N LEU A 206 24.41 4.50 1.52
CA LEU A 206 24.62 3.06 1.39
C LEU A 206 24.86 2.78 -0.10
N VAL A 207 26.13 2.58 -0.46
CA VAL A 207 26.51 2.13 -1.79
C VAL A 207 26.03 0.69 -1.90
N THR A 208 24.85 0.49 -2.47
CA THR A 208 24.39 -0.84 -2.89
C THR A 208 25.18 -1.23 -4.14
N TYR A 209 26.00 -2.28 -4.04
CA TYR A 209 26.71 -2.90 -5.17
C TYR A 209 25.75 -3.63 -6.10
#